data_AF-A0A2D5T6A1-F1
#
_entry.id   AF-A0A2D5T6A1-F1
#
_cell.length_a   1.000
_cell.length_b   1.000
_cell.length_c   1.000
_cell.angle_alpha   90.00
_cell.angle_beta   90.00
_cell.angle_gamma   90.00
#
_symmetry.space_group_name_H-M   'P 1'
#
loop_
_entity.id
_entity.type
_entity.pdbx_description
1 polymer ?
#
loop_
_entity_poly.entity_id
_entity_poly.type
_entity_poly.pdbx_seq_one_letter_code
_entity_poly.pdbx_strand_id
1 'polypeptide(L)'
;MWVLSLEKNINNLQSLFPVEFETASEDFVPCWRAAGVHLSEMNDLGRKRFIRASLTPIVLEHLSFVLGNQIFFIHVCDANEEVQPPSSVKSCIYAAELGNGVPCILEMQKDDNGDWMPVNEGWGLKHAETNELINPQDYMTNQDVEITDWEVADIANLRVVKEIEESGGTILSTNSDPNVHPSIFFVDEEGKPNFVVVAVARYPNEPELENGLIEKIKEGASGSATSGYISEVTLVSAHDLFDTDAKENGNYLSLLRGAGYHLKFSGLLKI
;
A
#
# COMPACT_ATOMS: atom_id res chain seq x y z
N MET A 1 -11.31 13.36 24.04
CA MET A 1 -11.22 11.95 24.50
C MET A 1 -10.94 11.00 23.34
N TRP A 2 -11.53 11.19 22.16
CA TRP A 2 -11.25 10.41 20.94
C TRP A 2 -9.85 10.62 20.34
N VAL A 3 -9.36 11.87 20.28
CA VAL A 3 -8.01 12.19 19.74
C VAL A 3 -6.89 11.53 20.56
N LEU A 4 -7.00 11.57 21.89
CA LEU A 4 -6.06 10.89 22.79
C LEU A 4 -6.07 9.35 22.66
N SER A 5 -7.20 8.78 22.21
CA SER A 5 -7.32 7.35 21.95
C SER A 5 -6.65 6.96 20.63
N LEU A 6 -6.78 7.79 19.60
CA LEU A 6 -6.09 7.64 18.32
C LEU A 6 -4.57 7.78 18.48
N GLU A 7 -4.09 8.83 19.15
CA GLU A 7 -2.64 9.04 19.40
C GLU A 7 -2.02 7.89 20.20
N LYS A 8 -2.74 7.37 21.21
CA LYS A 8 -2.28 6.23 22.00
C LYS A 8 -2.25 4.94 21.17
N ASN A 9 -3.21 4.76 20.27
CA ASN A 9 -3.23 3.62 19.35
C ASN A 9 -2.11 3.72 18.30
N ILE A 10 -1.81 4.92 17.78
CA ILE A 10 -0.74 5.17 16.80
C ILE A 10 0.65 4.87 17.40
N ASN A 11 0.94 5.36 18.61
CA ASN A 11 2.22 5.08 19.28
C ASN A 11 2.42 3.58 19.56
N ASN A 12 1.32 2.87 19.81
CA ASN A 12 1.32 1.42 19.97
C ASN A 12 1.47 0.65 18.64
N LEU A 13 1.11 1.25 17.50
CA LEU A 13 1.32 0.67 16.18
C LEU A 13 2.79 0.74 15.76
N GLN A 14 3.51 1.81 16.11
CA GLN A 14 4.94 1.98 15.78
C GLN A 14 5.81 0.83 16.31
N SER A 15 5.52 0.28 17.50
CA SER A 15 6.27 -0.85 18.05
C SER A 15 6.02 -2.20 17.35
N LEU A 16 4.99 -2.29 16.51
CA LEU A 16 4.55 -3.53 15.87
C LEU A 16 5.08 -3.70 14.45
N PHE A 17 5.67 -2.66 13.89
CA PHE A 17 6.20 -2.67 12.54
C PHE A 17 7.72 -2.48 12.58
N PRO A 18 8.49 -3.24 11.77
CA PRO A 18 9.95 -3.14 11.75
C PRO A 18 10.47 -1.90 11.03
N VAL A 19 9.58 -1.01 10.57
CA VAL A 19 9.90 0.20 9.81
C VAL A 19 9.40 1.42 10.58
N GLU A 20 10.24 2.45 10.70
CA GLU A 20 9.84 3.74 11.28
C GLU A 20 8.82 4.42 10.36
N PHE A 21 7.70 4.85 10.94
CA PHE A 21 6.69 5.67 10.26
C PHE A 21 6.03 6.63 11.26
N GLU A 22 5.61 7.79 10.77
CA GLU A 22 4.82 8.73 11.54
C GLU A 22 3.45 8.93 10.88
N THR A 23 2.49 9.43 11.64
CA THR A 23 1.27 9.97 11.05
C THR A 23 1.57 11.29 10.37
N ALA A 24 0.97 11.51 9.19
CA ALA A 24 1.08 12.78 8.51
C ALA A 24 0.62 13.94 9.40
N SER A 25 1.45 14.98 9.48
CA SER A 25 1.10 16.22 10.18
C SER A 25 -0.01 16.96 9.43
N GLU A 26 -0.77 17.78 10.15
CA GLU A 26 -1.80 18.64 9.53
C GLU A 26 -1.20 19.57 8.48
N ASP A 27 0.05 20.01 8.67
CA ASP A 27 0.78 20.88 7.75
C ASP A 27 1.22 20.15 6.46
N PHE A 28 1.44 18.84 6.52
CA PHE A 28 1.81 18.01 5.37
C PHE A 28 0.62 17.68 4.46
N VAL A 29 -0.59 17.55 5.02
CA VAL A 29 -1.80 17.16 4.27
C VAL A 29 -2.09 18.09 3.07
N PRO A 30 -2.00 19.42 3.15
CA PRO A 30 -2.16 20.31 2.00
C PRO A 30 -1.13 20.08 0.90
N CYS A 31 0.14 19.87 1.26
CA CYS A 31 1.23 19.59 0.32
C CYS A 31 0.96 18.30 -0.46
N TRP A 32 0.68 17.22 0.26
CA TRP A 32 0.32 15.92 -0.30
C TRP A 32 -0.93 15.99 -1.20
N ARG A 33 -1.97 16.72 -0.77
CA ARG A 33 -3.20 16.87 -1.56
C ARG A 33 -2.92 17.58 -2.87
N ALA A 34 -2.17 18.68 -2.85
CA ALA A 34 -1.80 19.42 -4.05
C ALA A 34 -0.97 18.56 -5.01
N ALA A 35 -0.02 17.78 -4.48
CA ALA A 35 0.73 16.79 -5.26
C ALA A 35 -0.19 15.75 -5.94
N GLY A 36 -1.16 15.22 -5.21
CA GLY A 36 -2.14 14.28 -5.74
C GLY A 36 -3.03 14.88 -6.84
N VAL A 37 -3.46 16.14 -6.67
CA VAL A 37 -4.21 16.89 -7.69
C VAL A 37 -3.36 17.12 -8.93
N HIS A 38 -2.14 17.65 -8.78
CA HIS A 38 -1.19 17.85 -9.87
C HIS A 38 -1.00 16.56 -10.68
N LEU A 39 -0.62 15.47 -10.00
CA LEU A 39 -0.42 14.19 -10.67
C LEU A 39 -1.69 13.68 -11.32
N SER A 40 -2.88 13.94 -10.76
CA SER A 40 -4.17 13.56 -11.35
C SER A 40 -4.46 14.32 -12.64
N GLU A 41 -4.19 15.62 -12.67
CA GLU A 41 -4.43 16.53 -13.78
C GLU A 41 -3.44 16.38 -14.94
N MET A 42 -2.28 15.74 -14.72
CA MET A 42 -1.39 15.33 -15.79
C MET A 42 -2.14 14.45 -16.80
N ASN A 43 -2.43 15.05 -17.95
CA ASN A 43 -3.18 14.46 -19.05
C ASN A 43 -2.20 14.03 -20.13
N ASP A 44 -1.98 12.73 -20.22
CA ASP A 44 -0.91 12.15 -21.01
C ASP A 44 -1.32 10.74 -21.49
N LEU A 45 -0.53 10.11 -22.37
CA LEU A 45 -0.84 8.80 -22.93
C LEU A 45 -1.03 7.72 -21.85
N GLY A 46 -2.12 6.96 -21.96
CA GLY A 46 -2.43 5.84 -21.08
C GLY A 46 -3.40 6.19 -19.95
N ARG A 47 -3.97 5.15 -19.32
CA ARG A 47 -4.89 5.32 -18.19
C ARG A 47 -4.11 5.21 -16.88
N LYS A 48 -3.86 6.35 -16.24
CA LYS A 48 -3.33 6.41 -14.87
C LYS A 48 -4.36 5.85 -13.88
N ARG A 49 -3.91 5.00 -12.96
CA ARG A 49 -4.73 4.47 -11.86
C ARG A 49 -3.95 4.53 -10.55
N PHE A 50 -4.41 5.32 -9.60
CA PHE A 50 -3.83 5.33 -8.27
C PHE A 50 -4.05 3.98 -7.56
N ILE A 51 -2.98 3.49 -6.94
CA ILE A 51 -3.00 2.35 -6.02
C ILE A 51 -3.11 2.89 -4.60
N ARG A 52 -2.25 3.85 -4.25
CA ARG A 52 -2.27 4.58 -2.97
C ARG A 52 -2.57 6.05 -3.19
N ALA A 53 -3.64 6.51 -2.54
CA ALA A 53 -4.06 7.92 -2.50
C ALA A 53 -4.67 8.26 -1.13
N SER A 54 -4.15 7.66 -0.06
CA SER A 54 -4.48 7.97 1.33
C SER A 54 -3.21 8.06 2.17
N LEU A 55 -3.29 8.79 3.28
CA LEU A 55 -2.25 8.87 4.31
C LEU A 55 -2.55 7.95 5.49
N THR A 56 -3.32 6.88 5.25
CA THR A 56 -3.55 5.83 6.25
C THR A 56 -2.21 5.16 6.54
N PRO A 57 -1.74 5.11 7.81
CA PRO A 57 -0.51 4.41 8.15
C PRO A 57 -0.55 2.94 7.70
N ILE A 58 0.55 2.24 7.49
CA ILE A 58 1.92 2.74 7.46
C ILE A 58 2.14 3.43 6.12
N VAL A 59 2.72 4.64 6.15
CA VAL A 59 3.03 5.36 4.92
C VAL A 59 4.51 5.16 4.60
N LEU A 60 4.82 4.40 3.55
CA LEU A 60 6.19 4.22 3.04
C LEU A 60 6.42 5.13 1.83
N GLU A 61 5.49 5.11 0.89
CA GLU A 61 5.29 6.11 -0.14
C GLU A 61 4.00 6.90 0.13
N HIS A 62 3.95 8.16 -0.30
CA HIS A 62 2.81 9.04 -0.02
C HIS A 62 1.70 8.91 -1.07
N LEU A 63 2.08 8.56 -2.31
CA LEU A 63 1.18 8.28 -3.42
C LEU A 63 1.79 7.15 -4.24
N SER A 64 0.96 6.35 -4.91
CA SER A 64 1.43 5.44 -5.95
C SER A 64 0.39 5.28 -7.05
N PHE A 65 0.85 5.13 -8.28
CA PHE A 65 -0.03 4.91 -9.43
C PHE A 65 0.57 3.95 -10.45
N VAL A 66 -0.32 3.27 -11.17
CA VAL A 66 0.00 2.48 -12.35
C VAL A 66 -0.14 3.33 -13.60
N LEU A 67 0.83 3.22 -14.51
CA LEU A 67 0.73 3.69 -15.88
C LEU A 67 1.36 2.64 -16.81
N GLY A 68 0.57 2.11 -17.75
CA GLY A 68 1.00 0.97 -18.57
C GLY A 68 1.23 -0.28 -17.72
N ASN A 69 2.40 -0.90 -17.85
CA ASN A 69 2.85 -2.04 -17.04
C ASN A 69 3.78 -1.65 -15.87
N GLN A 70 3.90 -0.35 -15.59
CA GLN A 70 4.78 0.19 -14.54
C GLN A 70 4.00 0.76 -13.37
N ILE A 71 4.61 0.69 -12.18
CA ILE A 71 4.11 1.30 -10.94
C ILE A 71 5.10 2.37 -10.52
N PHE A 72 4.60 3.55 -10.18
CA PHE A 72 5.39 4.67 -9.68
C PHE A 72 5.04 4.88 -8.21
N PHE A 73 6.05 4.91 -7.36
CA PHE A 73 5.95 5.14 -5.92
C PHE A 73 6.48 6.53 -5.64
N ILE A 74 5.70 7.41 -5.02
CA ILE A 74 6.00 8.83 -4.92
C ILE A 74 6.20 9.22 -3.46
N HIS A 75 7.40 9.74 -3.19
CA HIS A 75 7.70 10.49 -1.98
C HIS A 75 7.50 11.98 -2.23
N VAL A 76 6.42 12.54 -1.68
CA VAL A 76 6.16 13.99 -1.69
C VAL A 76 6.95 14.67 -0.58
N CYS A 77 7.69 15.72 -0.89
CA CYS A 77 8.43 16.52 0.11
C CYS A 77 8.32 18.02 -0.16
N ASP A 78 8.52 18.82 0.89
CA ASP A 78 8.69 20.27 0.78
C ASP A 78 10.14 20.59 0.41
N ALA A 79 10.35 21.28 -0.70
CA ALA A 79 11.67 21.67 -1.17
C ALA A 79 12.40 22.66 -0.23
N ASN A 80 11.66 23.38 0.60
CA ASN A 80 12.23 24.27 1.62
C ASN A 80 12.43 23.59 2.98
N GLU A 81 12.03 22.31 3.11
CA GLU A 81 12.11 21.50 4.33
C GLU A 81 11.36 22.10 5.55
N GLU A 82 10.43 23.02 5.33
CA GLU A 82 9.62 23.62 6.40
C GLU A 82 8.54 22.66 6.89
N VAL A 83 8.06 21.78 6.01
CA VAL A 83 7.07 20.75 6.33
C VAL A 83 7.67 19.36 6.18
N GLN A 84 7.70 18.61 7.28
CA GLN A 84 8.30 17.28 7.33
C GLN A 84 7.32 16.20 6.83
N PRO A 85 7.78 15.29 5.94
CA PRO A 85 6.97 14.15 5.50
C PRO A 85 6.84 13.06 6.59
N PRO A 86 5.79 12.23 6.55
CA PRO A 86 5.55 11.14 7.52
C PRO A 86 6.47 9.91 7.35
N SER A 87 7.33 9.92 6.32
CA SER A 87 8.21 8.81 5.96
C SER A 87 9.51 9.35 5.38
N SER A 88 10.46 8.46 5.08
CA SER A 88 11.72 8.86 4.44
C SER A 88 11.72 8.49 2.95
N VAL A 89 12.59 9.15 2.17
CA VAL A 89 12.86 8.74 0.78
C VAL A 89 13.30 7.26 0.71
N LYS A 90 14.06 6.78 1.71
CA LYS A 90 14.49 5.37 1.78
C LYS A 90 13.30 4.42 1.93
N SER A 91 12.29 4.82 2.70
CA SER A 91 11.05 4.04 2.87
C SER A 91 10.30 3.92 1.53
N CYS A 92 10.26 4.99 0.74
CA CYS A 92 9.65 4.98 -0.60
C CYS A 92 10.44 4.09 -1.58
N ILE A 93 11.78 4.16 -1.56
CA ILE A 93 12.63 3.28 -2.37
C ILE A 93 12.37 1.82 -2.02
N TYR A 94 12.34 1.49 -0.73
CA TYR A 94 12.03 0.13 -0.26
C TYR A 94 10.66 -0.36 -0.75
N ALA A 95 9.62 0.48 -0.66
CA ALA A 95 8.30 0.15 -1.19
C ALA A 95 8.32 -0.10 -2.71
N ALA A 96 9.06 0.72 -3.46
CA ALA A 96 9.21 0.55 -4.90
C ALA A 96 9.95 -0.75 -5.26
N GLU A 97 10.98 -1.13 -4.51
CA GLU A 97 11.70 -2.41 -4.69
C GLU A 97 10.76 -3.60 -4.47
N LEU A 98 9.98 -3.61 -3.38
CA LEU A 98 8.97 -4.64 -3.10
C LEU A 98 7.94 -4.74 -4.23
N GLY A 99 7.54 -3.59 -4.78
CA GLY A 99 6.58 -3.47 -5.86
C GLY A 99 7.17 -3.64 -7.27
N ASN A 100 8.47 -3.90 -7.45
CA ASN A 100 9.15 -3.82 -8.75
C ASN A 100 8.67 -2.60 -9.56
N GLY A 101 8.75 -1.44 -8.93
CA GLY A 101 8.28 -0.15 -9.43
C GLY A 101 9.40 0.90 -9.45
N VAL A 102 9.04 2.09 -9.92
CA VAL A 102 9.95 3.22 -10.05
C VAL A 102 9.81 4.12 -8.81
N PRO A 103 10.86 4.31 -8.00
CA PRO A 103 10.82 5.22 -6.88
C PRO A 103 10.99 6.66 -7.35
N CYS A 104 10.07 7.52 -6.95
CA CYS A 104 10.01 8.91 -7.37
C CYS A 104 9.98 9.86 -6.18
N ILE A 105 10.53 11.05 -6.38
CA ILE A 105 10.38 12.20 -5.50
C ILE A 105 9.56 13.25 -6.25
N LEU A 106 8.58 13.83 -5.56
CA LEU A 106 7.84 15.00 -6.01
C LEU A 106 8.08 16.13 -5.03
N GLU A 107 9.00 17.02 -5.38
CA GLU A 107 9.28 18.22 -4.61
C GLU A 107 8.19 19.26 -4.85
N MET A 108 7.61 19.74 -3.76
CA MET A 108 6.58 20.76 -3.74
C MET A 108 7.12 22.01 -3.04
N GLN A 109 6.64 23.18 -3.43
CA GLN A 109 6.93 24.44 -2.77
C GLN A 109 5.66 25.29 -2.71
N LYS A 110 5.59 26.21 -1.75
CA LYS A 110 4.54 27.24 -1.73
C LYS A 110 4.89 28.37 -2.69
N ASP A 111 3.91 28.84 -3.45
CA ASP A 111 4.01 30.07 -4.21
C ASP A 111 3.79 31.31 -3.30
N ASP A 112 3.83 32.51 -3.89
CA ASP A 112 3.61 33.77 -3.17
C ASP A 112 2.21 33.88 -2.53
N ASN A 113 1.23 33.09 -3.00
CA ASN A 113 -0.13 33.03 -2.46
C ASN A 113 -0.27 31.97 -1.36
N GLY A 114 0.77 31.16 -1.12
CA GLY A 114 0.77 30.07 -0.16
C GLY A 114 0.23 28.75 -0.72
N ASP A 115 -0.04 28.67 -2.03
CA ASP A 115 -0.51 27.46 -2.70
C ASP A 115 0.65 26.52 -3.02
N TRP A 116 0.48 25.23 -2.76
CA TRP A 116 1.49 24.22 -3.06
C TRP A 116 1.53 23.89 -4.55
N MET A 117 2.72 23.96 -5.15
CA MET A 117 2.97 23.59 -6.54
C MET A 117 4.24 22.74 -6.66
N PRO A 118 4.33 21.87 -7.68
CA PRO A 118 5.57 21.18 -7.99
C PRO A 118 6.69 22.16 -8.31
N VAL A 119 7.91 21.85 -7.86
CA VAL A 119 9.11 22.65 -8.19
C VAL A 119 9.48 22.53 -9.67
N ASN A 120 9.28 21.34 -10.24
CA ASN A 120 9.65 21.03 -11.63
C ASN A 120 8.41 20.96 -12.52
N GLU A 121 8.56 21.37 -13.78
CA GLU A 121 7.50 21.33 -14.78
C GLU A 121 7.10 19.90 -15.17
N GLY A 122 5.98 19.78 -15.90
CA GLY A 122 5.46 18.50 -16.38
C GLY A 122 5.02 17.62 -15.22
N TRP A 123 5.44 16.35 -15.22
CA TRP A 123 5.13 15.43 -14.12
C TRP A 123 5.73 15.88 -12.79
N GLY A 124 6.81 16.67 -12.81
CA GLY A 124 7.52 17.12 -11.62
C GLY A 124 8.29 16.02 -10.87
N LEU A 125 8.25 14.79 -11.38
CA LEU A 125 8.85 13.61 -10.74
C LEU A 125 10.35 13.53 -11.04
N LYS A 126 11.13 13.17 -10.01
CA LYS A 126 12.53 12.79 -10.13
C LYS A 126 12.73 11.36 -9.67
N HIS A 127 13.66 10.61 -10.25
CA HIS A 127 14.06 9.30 -9.73
C HIS A 127 14.67 9.48 -8.34
N ALA A 128 14.20 8.71 -7.36
CA ALA A 128 14.63 8.91 -5.97
C ALA A 128 16.12 8.65 -5.75
N GLU A 129 16.74 7.79 -6.57
CA GLU A 129 18.16 7.46 -6.45
C GLU A 129 19.08 8.34 -7.32
N THR A 130 18.70 8.61 -8.58
CA THR A 130 19.56 9.32 -9.53
C THR A 130 19.30 10.82 -9.55
N ASN A 131 18.17 11.26 -8.97
CA ASN A 131 17.67 12.63 -8.99
C ASN A 131 17.40 13.17 -10.41
N GLU A 132 17.38 12.29 -11.42
CA GLU A 132 17.04 12.66 -12.80
C GLU A 132 15.53 12.83 -12.95
N LEU A 133 15.11 13.79 -13.78
CA LEU A 133 13.69 13.99 -14.09
C LEU A 133 13.12 12.76 -14.80
N ILE A 134 11.95 12.33 -14.37
CA ILE A 134 11.22 11.20 -14.91
C ILE A 134 10.04 11.71 -15.73
N ASN A 135 9.92 11.20 -16.95
CA ASN A 135 8.64 11.11 -17.65
C ASN A 135 8.13 9.67 -17.53
N PRO A 136 7.03 9.41 -16.79
CA PRO A 136 6.47 8.07 -16.62
C PRO A 136 6.19 7.32 -17.94
N GLN A 137 5.94 8.03 -19.03
CA GLN A 137 5.66 7.42 -20.32
C GLN A 137 6.86 6.65 -20.89
N ASP A 138 8.07 7.13 -20.61
CA ASP A 138 9.32 6.56 -21.14
C ASP A 138 9.64 5.18 -20.52
N TYR A 139 8.99 4.85 -19.40
CA TYR A 139 9.13 3.58 -18.70
C TYR A 139 8.14 2.51 -19.17
N MET A 140 7.07 2.90 -19.87
CA MET A 140 6.06 1.94 -20.33
C MET A 140 6.64 1.00 -21.39
N THR A 141 6.38 -0.30 -21.23
CA THR A 141 6.72 -1.29 -22.25
C THR A 141 5.51 -2.17 -22.58
N ASN A 142 5.59 -2.89 -23.70
CA ASN A 142 4.59 -3.90 -24.06
C ASN A 142 4.96 -5.30 -23.54
N GLN A 143 5.91 -5.38 -22.60
CA GLN A 143 6.30 -6.66 -22.03
C GLN A 143 5.34 -7.05 -20.91
N ASP A 144 5.02 -8.34 -20.85
CA ASP A 144 4.31 -8.90 -19.73
C ASP A 144 5.16 -8.78 -18.47
N VAL A 145 4.54 -8.30 -17.40
CA VAL A 145 5.15 -8.17 -16.07
C VAL A 145 4.29 -8.95 -15.10
N GLU A 146 4.86 -9.96 -14.47
CA GLU A 146 4.19 -10.70 -13.40
C GLU A 146 4.08 -9.81 -12.15
N ILE A 147 2.95 -9.88 -11.44
CA ILE A 147 2.73 -9.08 -10.24
C ILE A 147 3.58 -9.58 -9.07
N THR A 148 4.18 -8.66 -8.32
CA THR A 148 5.05 -9.00 -7.19
C THR A 148 4.26 -9.52 -5.97
N ASP A 149 4.97 -10.08 -4.98
CA ASP A 149 4.36 -10.49 -3.71
C ASP A 149 3.70 -9.32 -2.98
N TRP A 150 4.30 -8.14 -3.06
CA TRP A 150 3.70 -6.91 -2.56
C TRP A 150 2.39 -6.57 -3.27
N GLU A 151 2.31 -6.71 -4.60
CA GLU A 151 1.06 -6.47 -5.33
C GLU A 151 -0.03 -7.47 -4.94
N VAL A 152 0.33 -8.74 -4.74
CA VAL A 152 -0.62 -9.76 -4.24
C VAL A 152 -1.12 -9.42 -2.85
N ALA A 153 -0.22 -9.02 -1.94
CA ALA A 153 -0.58 -8.58 -0.59
C ALA A 153 -1.46 -7.32 -0.61
N ASP A 154 -1.14 -6.34 -1.45
CA ASP A 154 -1.90 -5.10 -1.59
C ASP A 154 -3.33 -5.36 -2.10
N ILE A 155 -3.46 -6.19 -3.15
CA ILE A 155 -4.77 -6.61 -3.68
C ILE A 155 -5.59 -7.35 -2.62
N ALA A 156 -4.97 -8.25 -1.85
CA ALA A 156 -5.62 -8.98 -0.78
C ALA A 156 -6.08 -8.02 0.34
N ASN A 157 -5.21 -7.11 0.76
CA ASN A 157 -5.50 -6.09 1.75
C ASN A 157 -6.69 -5.21 1.32
N LEU A 158 -6.75 -4.79 0.06
CA LEU A 158 -7.89 -4.02 -0.47
C LEU A 158 -9.23 -4.78 -0.33
N ARG A 159 -9.24 -6.10 -0.57
CA ARG A 159 -10.45 -6.91 -0.38
C ARG A 159 -10.86 -6.99 1.09
N VAL A 160 -9.89 -7.14 2.00
CA VAL A 160 -10.12 -7.24 3.44
C VAL A 160 -10.57 -5.89 4.02
N VAL A 161 -9.93 -4.79 3.63
CA VAL A 161 -10.31 -3.42 3.99
C VAL A 161 -11.76 -3.17 3.61
N LYS A 162 -12.13 -3.50 2.37
CA LYS A 162 -13.52 -3.36 1.91
C LYS A 162 -14.51 -4.14 2.78
N GLU A 163 -14.18 -5.37 3.17
CA GLU A 163 -15.03 -6.17 4.08
C GLU A 163 -15.24 -5.48 5.43
N ILE A 164 -14.16 -4.94 6.00
CA ILE A 164 -14.17 -4.25 7.28
C ILE A 164 -15.04 -2.98 7.18
N GLU A 165 -14.85 -2.17 6.15
CA GLU A 165 -15.61 -0.93 5.92
C GLU A 165 -17.10 -1.22 5.66
N GLU A 166 -17.42 -2.23 4.86
CA GLU A 166 -18.80 -2.67 4.62
C GLU A 166 -19.48 -3.19 5.91
N SER A 167 -18.69 -3.68 6.87
CA SER A 167 -19.14 -4.08 8.21
C SER A 167 -19.15 -2.94 9.22
N GLY A 168 -18.89 -1.69 8.80
CA GLY A 168 -18.91 -0.51 9.67
C GLY A 168 -17.61 -0.23 10.44
N GLY A 169 -16.56 -1.00 10.18
CA GLY A 169 -15.23 -0.77 10.76
C GLY A 169 -14.49 0.41 10.12
N THR A 170 -13.51 0.96 10.84
CA THR A 170 -12.63 2.03 10.36
C THR A 170 -11.18 1.57 10.39
N ILE A 171 -10.50 1.65 9.25
CA ILE A 171 -9.09 1.25 9.12
C ILE A 171 -8.20 2.23 9.89
N LEU A 172 -7.32 1.69 10.73
CA LEU A 172 -6.29 2.43 11.44
C LEU A 172 -4.97 2.36 10.68
N SER A 173 -4.61 1.16 10.21
CA SER A 173 -3.44 0.99 9.37
C SER A 173 -3.53 -0.20 8.43
N THR A 174 -2.78 -0.13 7.33
CA THR A 174 -2.53 -1.22 6.38
C THR A 174 -1.05 -1.29 6.07
N ASN A 175 -0.55 -2.50 5.81
CA ASN A 175 0.79 -2.73 5.32
C ASN A 175 0.78 -3.87 4.29
N SER A 176 1.37 -3.59 3.12
CA SER A 176 1.43 -4.53 1.99
C SER A 176 2.80 -5.20 1.85
N ASP A 177 3.76 -4.93 2.75
CA ASP A 177 4.97 -5.76 2.84
C ASP A 177 4.59 -7.17 3.32
N PRO A 178 4.82 -8.21 2.49
CA PRO A 178 4.42 -9.57 2.80
C PRO A 178 5.13 -10.17 4.02
N ASN A 179 6.24 -9.58 4.48
CA ASN A 179 7.03 -10.07 5.61
C ASN A 179 6.64 -9.42 6.95
N VAL A 180 5.65 -8.53 6.94
CA VAL A 180 5.32 -7.69 8.08
C VAL A 180 3.87 -7.93 8.50
N HIS A 181 3.70 -8.33 9.76
CA HIS A 181 2.41 -8.70 10.32
C HIS A 181 2.14 -8.02 11.67
N PRO A 182 0.86 -7.76 12.01
CA PRO A 182 -0.32 -8.02 11.18
C PRO A 182 -0.46 -7.01 10.04
N SER A 183 -1.16 -7.40 8.98
CA SER A 183 -1.26 -6.61 7.75
C SER A 183 -2.21 -5.41 7.90
N ILE A 184 -3.21 -5.50 8.78
CA ILE A 184 -4.23 -4.47 8.97
C ILE A 184 -4.54 -4.29 10.46
N PHE A 185 -4.69 -3.04 10.88
CA PHE A 185 -5.37 -2.69 12.13
C PHE A 185 -6.61 -1.86 11.83
N PHE A 186 -7.67 -2.07 12.61
CA PHE A 186 -8.93 -1.35 12.45
C PHE A 186 -9.66 -1.23 13.79
N VAL A 187 -10.63 -0.33 13.88
CA VAL A 187 -11.64 -0.32 14.94
C VAL A 187 -12.96 -0.84 14.39
N ASP A 188 -13.66 -1.68 15.15
CA ASP A 188 -15.02 -2.10 14.78
C ASP A 188 -16.05 -0.99 15.04
N GLU A 189 -17.33 -1.25 14.71
CA GLU A 189 -18.43 -0.30 14.91
C GLU A 189 -18.63 0.11 16.39
N GLU A 190 -18.16 -0.71 17.34
CA GLU A 190 -18.18 -0.43 18.77
C GLU A 190 -16.94 0.35 19.24
N GLY A 191 -16.02 0.67 18.33
CA GLY A 191 -14.78 1.38 18.60
C GLY A 191 -13.68 0.52 19.23
N LYS A 192 -13.79 -0.81 19.20
CA LYS A 192 -12.76 -1.70 19.76
C LYS A 192 -11.67 -1.93 18.71
N PRO A 193 -10.39 -1.82 19.09
CA PRO A 193 -9.29 -2.06 18.16
C PRO A 193 -9.14 -3.56 17.88
N ASN A 194 -8.82 -3.90 16.64
CA ASN A 194 -8.66 -5.24 16.12
C ASN A 194 -7.50 -5.29 15.12
N PHE A 195 -6.94 -6.47 14.88
CA PHE A 195 -5.94 -6.69 13.83
C PHE A 195 -6.34 -7.84 12.90
N VAL A 196 -5.79 -7.83 11.68
CA VAL A 196 -5.95 -8.92 10.71
C VAL A 196 -4.59 -9.38 10.19
N VAL A 197 -4.35 -10.68 10.25
CA VAL A 197 -3.26 -11.35 9.53
C VAL A 197 -3.83 -11.81 8.19
N VAL A 198 -3.31 -11.26 7.09
CA VAL A 198 -3.77 -11.63 5.75
C VAL A 198 -2.80 -12.66 5.19
N ALA A 199 -3.26 -13.89 5.05
CA ALA A 199 -2.55 -14.97 4.39
C ALA A 199 -2.86 -14.93 2.90
N VAL A 200 -1.82 -14.87 2.06
CA VAL A 200 -2.00 -14.74 0.61
C VAL A 200 -1.40 -15.90 -0.16
N ALA A 201 -2.02 -16.26 -1.28
CA ALA A 201 -1.47 -17.22 -2.22
C ALA A 201 -1.79 -16.85 -3.67
N ARG A 202 -1.00 -17.41 -4.58
CA ARG A 202 -1.31 -17.48 -6.00
C ARG A 202 -1.76 -18.89 -6.31
N TYR A 203 -2.89 -19.05 -6.99
CA TYR A 203 -3.33 -20.34 -7.52
C TYR A 203 -2.19 -20.95 -8.35
N PRO A 204 -1.91 -22.27 -8.22
CA PRO A 204 -2.70 -23.30 -7.54
C PRO A 204 -2.34 -23.54 -6.06
N ASN A 205 -1.57 -22.64 -5.45
CA ASN A 205 -1.27 -22.74 -4.03
C ASN A 205 -2.43 -22.23 -3.17
N GLU A 206 -2.51 -22.75 -1.95
CA GLU A 206 -3.43 -22.23 -0.93
C GLU A 206 -2.64 -21.37 0.06
N PRO A 207 -3.30 -20.42 0.75
CA PRO A 207 -2.63 -19.57 1.73
C PRO A 207 -2.06 -20.40 2.88
N GLU A 208 -0.81 -20.13 3.24
CA GLU A 208 -0.12 -20.78 4.33
C GLU A 208 0.49 -19.72 5.25
N LEU A 209 0.44 -19.95 6.56
CA LEU A 209 1.11 -19.12 7.56
C LEU A 209 2.19 -19.92 8.25
N GLU A 210 3.30 -19.27 8.60
CA GLU A 210 4.37 -19.92 9.35
C GLU A 210 3.88 -20.43 10.72
N ASN A 211 4.35 -21.62 11.11
CA ASN A 211 4.03 -22.19 12.42
C ASN A 211 4.48 -21.25 13.55
N GLY A 212 3.58 -20.96 14.47
CA GLY A 212 3.85 -20.09 15.62
C GLY A 212 3.78 -18.58 15.32
N LEU A 213 3.50 -18.17 14.07
CA LEU A 213 3.39 -16.77 13.69
C LEU A 213 2.21 -16.08 14.40
N ILE A 214 1.06 -16.77 14.48
CA ILE A 214 -0.15 -16.25 15.11
C ILE A 214 0.10 -15.94 16.59
N GLU A 215 0.77 -16.84 17.30
CA GLU A 215 1.11 -16.69 18.72
C GLU A 215 2.03 -15.49 18.94
N LYS A 216 3.07 -15.34 18.10
CA LYS A 216 3.97 -14.18 18.14
C LYS A 216 3.22 -12.86 17.89
N ILE A 217 2.31 -12.84 16.91
CA ILE A 217 1.52 -11.64 16.59
C ILE A 217 0.58 -11.30 17.75
N LYS A 218 -0.08 -12.30 18.35
CA LYS A 218 -0.95 -12.08 19.52
C LYS A 218 -0.17 -11.52 20.71
N GLU A 219 1.04 -12.03 20.95
CA GLU A 219 1.92 -11.50 21.98
C GLU A 219 2.34 -10.06 21.69
N GLY A 220 2.78 -9.78 20.46
CA GLY A 220 3.15 -8.43 20.04
C GLY A 220 1.99 -7.44 20.13
N ALA A 221 0.83 -7.80 19.59
CA ALA A 221 -0.38 -6.96 19.59
C ALA A 221 -1.07 -6.86 20.96
N SER A 222 -0.55 -7.52 22.00
CA SER A 222 -1.13 -7.49 23.34
C SER A 222 -1.10 -6.07 23.91
N GLY A 223 -2.29 -5.49 24.15
CA GLY A 223 -2.45 -4.10 24.59
C GLY A 223 -2.75 -3.09 23.49
N SER A 224 -2.67 -3.48 22.22
CA SER A 224 -2.99 -2.63 21.05
C SER A 224 -4.28 -3.06 20.36
N ALA A 225 -4.71 -4.32 20.55
CA ALA A 225 -5.94 -4.86 19.98
C ALA A 225 -6.71 -5.73 20.97
N THR A 226 -8.03 -5.80 20.77
CA THR A 226 -8.97 -6.58 21.58
C THR A 226 -9.19 -7.98 21.00
N SER A 227 -9.21 -8.10 19.67
CA SER A 227 -9.28 -9.39 18.96
C SER A 227 -8.37 -9.40 17.73
N GLY A 228 -7.99 -10.60 17.31
CA GLY A 228 -7.32 -10.84 16.04
C GLY A 228 -8.22 -11.60 15.07
N TYR A 229 -7.94 -11.43 13.79
CA TYR A 229 -8.55 -12.18 12.71
C TYR A 229 -7.48 -12.70 11.75
N ILE A 230 -7.79 -13.80 11.07
CA ILE A 230 -7.08 -14.26 9.88
C ILE A 230 -8.02 -14.07 8.69
N SER A 231 -7.44 -13.68 7.56
CA SER A 231 -8.12 -13.74 6.29
C SER A 231 -7.23 -14.40 5.25
N GLU A 232 -7.76 -15.40 4.57
CA GLU A 232 -7.09 -16.14 3.52
C GLU A 232 -7.56 -15.61 2.16
N VAL A 233 -6.61 -15.23 1.32
CA VAL A 233 -6.88 -14.70 -0.02
C VAL A 233 -6.02 -15.42 -1.06
N THR A 234 -6.66 -16.04 -2.04
CA THR A 234 -5.98 -16.65 -3.19
C THR A 234 -6.31 -15.85 -4.44
N LEU A 235 -5.29 -15.37 -5.14
CA LEU A 235 -5.42 -14.71 -6.44
C LEU A 235 -5.20 -15.73 -7.56
N VAL A 236 -5.94 -15.55 -8.65
CA VAL A 236 -5.80 -16.34 -9.88
C VAL A 236 -5.97 -15.44 -11.09
N SER A 237 -5.26 -15.74 -12.17
CA SER A 237 -5.40 -15.02 -13.44
C SER A 237 -6.86 -15.03 -13.90
N ALA A 238 -7.35 -13.91 -14.44
CA ALA A 238 -8.72 -13.80 -14.96
C ALA A 238 -8.97 -14.71 -16.18
N HIS A 239 -7.91 -15.27 -16.76
CA HIS A 239 -7.97 -16.13 -17.94
C HIS A 239 -7.62 -17.59 -17.63
N ASP A 240 -7.43 -17.94 -16.36
CA ASP A 240 -7.13 -19.31 -15.96
C ASP A 240 -8.31 -20.24 -16.23
N LEU A 241 -8.02 -21.50 -16.55
CA LEU A 241 -9.01 -22.53 -16.88
C LEU A 241 -9.39 -23.40 -15.67
N PHE A 242 -8.75 -23.20 -14.51
CA PHE A 242 -8.97 -23.93 -13.27
C PHE A 242 -8.79 -25.44 -13.42
N ASP A 243 -7.56 -25.87 -13.71
CA ASP A 243 -7.20 -27.28 -13.73
C ASP A 243 -7.11 -27.85 -12.30
N THR A 244 -7.85 -28.92 -12.02
CA THR A 244 -7.81 -29.56 -10.69
C THR A 244 -6.44 -30.13 -10.34
N ASP A 245 -5.62 -30.46 -11.35
CA ASP A 245 -4.28 -31.02 -11.20
C ASP A 245 -3.19 -29.97 -11.47
N ALA A 246 -3.54 -28.68 -11.52
CA ALA A 246 -2.66 -27.56 -11.84
C ALA A 246 -1.33 -27.56 -11.05
N LYS A 247 -1.38 -27.95 -9.77
CA LYS A 247 -0.20 -28.02 -8.91
C LYS A 247 0.80 -29.10 -9.35
N GLU A 248 0.31 -30.19 -9.94
CA GLU A 248 1.14 -31.31 -10.39
C GLU A 248 1.62 -31.15 -11.83
N ASN A 249 0.74 -30.64 -12.71
CA ASN A 249 1.01 -30.56 -14.15
C ASN A 249 1.50 -29.17 -14.62
N GLY A 250 1.45 -28.15 -13.75
CA GLY A 250 1.85 -26.77 -14.07
C GLY A 250 0.88 -26.03 -14.99
N ASN A 251 -0.34 -26.54 -15.18
CA ASN A 251 -1.35 -25.98 -16.07
C ASN A 251 -2.15 -24.87 -15.37
N TYR A 252 -1.48 -23.76 -15.09
CA TYR A 252 -2.06 -22.53 -14.56
C TYR A 252 -1.37 -21.32 -15.20
N LEU A 253 -2.05 -20.18 -15.19
CA LEU A 253 -1.52 -18.92 -15.71
C LEU A 253 -0.95 -18.04 -14.61
N SER A 254 0.22 -17.45 -14.87
CA SER A 254 0.78 -16.39 -14.03
C SER A 254 -0.15 -15.18 -13.95
N LEU A 255 -0.04 -14.44 -12.84
CA LEU A 255 -0.76 -13.19 -12.62
C LEU A 255 0.03 -12.03 -13.24
N LEU A 256 -0.47 -11.49 -14.34
CA LEU A 256 0.21 -10.42 -15.07
C LEU A 256 -0.43 -9.05 -14.79
N ARG A 257 0.38 -8.00 -14.67
CA ARG A 257 -0.07 -6.62 -14.52
C ARG A 257 -1.02 -6.25 -15.66
N GLY A 258 -2.19 -5.74 -15.31
CA GLY A 258 -3.20 -5.29 -16.28
C GLY A 258 -4.01 -6.40 -16.95
N ALA A 259 -3.66 -7.69 -16.78
CA ALA A 259 -4.41 -8.82 -17.33
C ALA A 259 -5.67 -9.17 -16.52
N GLY A 260 -5.80 -8.61 -15.31
CA GLY A 260 -6.92 -8.88 -14.42
C GLY A 260 -6.78 -10.19 -13.64
N TYR A 261 -7.60 -10.33 -12.61
CA TYR A 261 -7.58 -11.48 -11.70
C TYR A 261 -8.97 -11.78 -11.15
N HIS A 262 -9.14 -13.01 -10.66
CA HIS A 262 -10.19 -13.37 -9.71
C HIS A 262 -9.58 -13.62 -8.33
N LEU A 263 -10.40 -13.55 -7.29
CA LEU A 263 -9.97 -13.85 -5.93
C LEU A 263 -10.94 -14.79 -5.22
N LYS A 264 -10.38 -15.69 -4.41
CA LYS A 264 -11.07 -16.47 -3.38
C LYS A 264 -10.73 -15.82 -2.03
N PHE A 265 -11.74 -15.59 -1.20
CA PHE A 265 -11.63 -14.87 0.07
C PHE A 265 -12.39 -15.61 1.15
N SER A 266 -11.74 -15.91 2.28
CA SER A 266 -12.34 -16.67 3.39
C SER A 266 -13.27 -15.87 4.30
N GLY A 267 -13.28 -14.54 4.20
CA GLY A 267 -13.84 -13.67 5.24
C GLY A 267 -12.85 -13.41 6.38
N LEU A 268 -13.35 -12.80 7.45
CA LEU A 268 -12.59 -12.55 8.69
C LEU A 268 -12.84 -13.69 9.68
N LEU A 269 -11.84 -14.56 9.86
CA LEU A 269 -11.89 -15.69 10.79
C LEU A 269 -11.23 -15.30 12.11
N LYS A 270 -11.97 -15.35 13.21
CA LYS A 270 -11.46 -14.92 14.52
C LYS A 270 -10.37 -15.86 15.04
N ILE A 271 -9.33 -15.29 15.64
CA ILE A 271 -8.21 -16.02 16.27
C ILE A 271 -7.95 -15.62 17.71
#